data_AF-A0A9Q3JHS5-F1
#
_entry.id   AF-A0A9Q3JHS5-F1
#
_cell.length_a   1.000
_cell.length_b   1.000
_cell.length_c   1.000
_cell.angle_alpha   90.00
_cell.angle_beta   90.00
_cell.angle_gamma   90.00
#
_symmetry.space_group_name_H-M   'P 1'
#
loop_
_entity.id
_entity.type
_entity.pdbx_description
1 polymer ?
#
loop_
_entity_poly.entity_id
_entity_poly.type
_entity_poly.pdbx_seq_one_letter_code
_entity_poly.pdbx_strand_id
1 'polypeptide(L)'
;MPQDNANKALCKHTQDAQTFLVTPTNGRAYIHGTATKITVCIKNAQHPLIIESGAHCFIVARNYLDNHFSNWEKELVPTKEKNFKSASGKMNSTGTIINEIIIPHRKVNIRLNPEFVVLDDAHIQGFLLGTDYQRMYGIDIYNRKTGKLPLGPTNKRKFHLIYTKYLPKTLWKNY
;
A
#
# COMPACT_ATOMS: atom_id res chain seq x y z
N MET A 1 -27.85 -23.52 42.11
CA MET A 1 -27.61 -22.55 41.00
C MET A 1 -28.23 -21.24 41.41
N PRO A 2 -27.48 -20.14 41.28
CA PRO A 2 -27.84 -19.15 40.25
C PRO A 2 -26.63 -18.78 39.38
N GLN A 3 -26.89 -18.58 38.08
CA GLN A 3 -26.05 -17.82 37.17
C GLN A 3 -26.30 -16.33 37.42
N ASP A 4 -25.27 -15.49 37.37
CA ASP A 4 -25.33 -14.32 36.49
C ASP A 4 -23.98 -13.66 36.22
N ASN A 5 -23.82 -13.41 34.93
CA ASN A 5 -22.70 -12.83 34.21
C ASN A 5 -22.37 -11.39 34.64
N ALA A 6 -21.09 -11.04 34.67
CA ALA A 6 -20.50 -10.11 33.69
C ALA A 6 -19.05 -9.79 34.08
N ASN A 7 -18.10 -10.27 33.27
CA ASN A 7 -16.75 -9.70 33.22
C ASN A 7 -16.84 -8.25 32.72
N LYS A 8 -17.12 -7.30 33.63
CA LYS A 8 -16.78 -5.90 33.41
C LYS A 8 -15.27 -5.77 33.54
N ALA A 9 -14.55 -6.05 32.46
CA ALA A 9 -13.19 -5.58 32.30
C ALA A 9 -13.26 -4.04 32.30
N LEU A 10 -13.11 -3.45 33.48
CA LEU A 10 -13.07 -2.01 33.66
C LEU A 10 -11.81 -1.51 32.93
N CYS A 11 -11.96 -0.77 31.84
CA CYS A 11 -10.87 -0.01 31.23
C CYS A 11 -10.38 1.03 32.24
N LYS A 12 -9.49 0.63 33.15
CA LYS A 12 -8.77 1.52 34.03
C LYS A 12 -7.48 1.92 33.32
N HIS A 13 -7.23 3.23 33.24
CA HIS A 13 -6.13 3.89 32.52
C HIS A 13 -6.34 4.02 31.01
N THR A 14 -7.43 4.68 30.63
CA THR A 14 -7.55 5.27 29.29
C THR A 14 -6.80 6.60 29.29
N GLN A 15 -5.79 6.73 28.44
CA GLN A 15 -5.14 8.01 28.15
C GLN A 15 -5.49 8.40 26.72
N ASP A 16 -5.82 9.68 26.49
CA ASP A 16 -6.05 10.19 25.15
C ASP A 16 -4.79 10.01 24.30
N ALA A 17 -4.98 9.59 23.05
CA ALA A 17 -3.89 9.49 22.10
C ALA A 17 -3.21 10.86 21.94
N GLN A 18 -1.92 10.96 22.25
CA GLN A 18 -1.16 12.19 22.00
C GLN A 18 -1.10 12.46 20.50
N THR A 19 -1.78 13.53 20.09
CA THR A 19 -1.79 13.97 18.69
C THR A 19 -0.47 14.67 18.38
N PHE A 20 0.22 14.26 17.32
CA PHE A 20 1.45 14.91 16.84
C PHE A 20 1.14 16.32 16.27
N LEU A 21 1.05 17.35 17.13
CA LEU A 21 1.13 18.79 16.83
C LEU A 21 0.41 19.28 15.56
N VAL A 22 -0.79 18.76 15.28
CA VAL A 22 -1.83 19.46 14.54
C VAL A 22 -3.13 19.00 15.17
N THR A 23 -3.70 19.79 16.07
CA THR A 23 -5.10 19.57 16.45
C THR A 23 -5.91 19.99 15.23
N PRO A 24 -6.49 19.05 14.46
CA PRO A 24 -7.37 19.46 13.37
C PRO A 24 -8.52 20.27 13.97
N THR A 25 -8.98 21.33 13.29
CA THR A 25 -10.19 22.04 13.72
C THR A 25 -11.30 21.02 13.96
N ASN A 26 -12.15 21.21 14.99
CA ASN A 26 -13.24 20.28 15.27
C ASN A 26 -14.03 19.96 13.99
N GLY A 27 -14.25 18.66 13.73
CA GLY A 27 -14.91 18.20 12.51
C GLY A 27 -14.09 18.36 11.23
N ARG A 28 -12.76 18.53 11.30
CA ARG A 28 -11.86 18.60 10.12
C ARG A 28 -10.73 17.59 10.15
N ALA A 29 -10.71 16.64 11.10
CA ALA A 29 -9.65 15.62 11.14
C ALA A 29 -9.54 14.81 9.82
N TYR A 30 -10.67 14.55 9.17
CA TYR A 30 -10.73 13.76 7.94
C TYR A 30 -10.08 14.42 6.71
N ILE A 31 -9.87 15.75 6.70
CA ILE A 31 -9.21 16.44 5.57
C ILE A 31 -7.69 16.42 5.65
N HIS A 32 -7.11 15.98 6.77
CA HIS A 32 -5.66 15.95 6.96
C HIS A 32 -5.02 14.62 6.53
N GLY A 33 -5.82 13.59 6.24
CA GLY A 33 -5.34 12.32 5.72
C GLY A 33 -4.93 12.45 4.26
N THR A 34 -3.68 12.16 3.94
CA THR A 34 -3.24 11.95 2.56
C THR A 34 -2.99 10.46 2.34
N ALA A 35 -3.47 9.92 1.22
CA ALA A 35 -3.14 8.55 0.83
C ALA A 35 -1.62 8.36 0.78
N THR A 36 -1.13 7.24 1.31
CA THR A 36 0.27 6.90 1.17
C THR A 36 0.54 6.49 -0.27
N LYS A 37 1.08 7.42 -1.07
CA LYS A 37 1.35 7.22 -2.49
C LYS A 37 2.81 7.51 -2.81
N ILE A 38 3.48 6.56 -3.46
CA ILE A 38 4.84 6.72 -4.00
C ILE A 38 4.84 6.50 -5.50
N THR A 39 5.94 6.85 -6.16
CA THR A 39 6.19 6.52 -7.57
C THR A 39 7.16 5.37 -7.65
N VAL A 40 6.83 4.37 -8.45
CA VAL A 40 7.67 3.20 -8.73
C VAL A 40 7.93 3.10 -10.23
N CYS A 41 8.94 2.33 -10.61
CA CYS A 41 9.23 2.01 -12.00
C CYS A 41 8.88 0.53 -12.27
N ILE A 42 8.10 0.29 -13.31
CA ILE A 42 7.68 -1.04 -13.77
C ILE A 42 7.83 -1.03 -15.29
N LYS A 43 8.53 -2.01 -15.87
CA LYS A 43 8.84 -2.06 -17.32
C LYS A 43 9.35 -0.72 -17.89
N ASN A 44 10.26 -0.08 -17.15
CA ASN A 44 10.87 1.22 -17.51
C ASN A 44 9.90 2.42 -17.57
N ALA A 45 8.68 2.29 -17.06
CA ALA A 45 7.71 3.36 -16.95
C ALA A 45 7.37 3.68 -15.49
N GLN A 46 7.06 4.96 -15.22
CA GLN A 46 6.70 5.42 -13.89
C GLN A 46 5.22 5.15 -13.61
N HIS A 47 4.94 4.53 -12.47
CA HIS A 47 3.58 4.27 -12.04
C HIS A 47 3.35 4.67 -10.57
N PRO A 48 2.16 5.16 -10.24
CA PRO A 48 1.73 5.32 -8.86
C PRO A 48 1.58 3.97 -8.14
N LEU A 49 2.14 3.91 -6.93
CA LEU A 49 1.92 2.83 -5.97
C LEU A 49 1.32 3.41 -4.69
N ILE A 50 0.13 2.92 -4.33
CA ILE A 50 -0.55 3.22 -3.07
C ILE A 50 -0.16 2.15 -2.06
N ILE A 51 0.21 2.52 -0.84
CA ILE A 51 0.48 1.57 0.24
C ILE A 51 -0.68 1.65 1.21
N GLU A 52 -1.45 0.57 1.30
CA GLU A 52 -2.74 0.56 1.97
C GLU A 52 -2.80 -0.60 2.96
N SER A 53 -2.79 -0.29 4.25
CA SER A 53 -2.89 -1.29 5.32
C SER A 53 -4.29 -1.92 5.41
N GLY A 54 -5.31 -1.28 4.83
CA GLY A 54 -6.67 -1.81 4.75
C GLY A 54 -6.86 -2.88 3.67
N ALA A 55 -5.89 -3.06 2.78
CA ALA A 55 -5.95 -4.10 1.75
C ALA A 55 -5.19 -5.35 2.19
N HIS A 56 -5.81 -6.51 1.96
CA HIS A 56 -5.19 -7.79 2.30
C HIS A 56 -4.05 -8.15 1.35
N CYS A 57 -4.31 -8.01 0.05
CA CYS A 57 -3.37 -8.38 -1.01
C CYS A 57 -2.92 -7.19 -1.85
N PHE A 58 -1.80 -7.36 -2.54
CA PHE A 58 -1.33 -6.45 -3.56
C PHE A 58 -2.17 -6.64 -4.82
N ILE A 59 -2.80 -5.56 -5.28
CA ILE A 59 -3.71 -5.58 -6.41
C ILE A 59 -3.43 -4.48 -7.43
N VAL A 60 -3.96 -4.67 -8.63
CA VAL A 60 -4.03 -3.69 -9.71
C VAL A 60 -5.39 -3.80 -10.39
N ALA A 61 -5.93 -2.66 -10.83
CA ALA A 61 -7.18 -2.65 -11.57
C ALA A 61 -6.96 -3.07 -13.03
N ARG A 62 -7.85 -3.89 -13.59
CA ARG A 62 -7.77 -4.34 -14.98
C ARG A 62 -7.69 -3.16 -15.97
N ASN A 63 -8.58 -2.18 -15.81
CA ASN A 63 -8.61 -0.99 -16.65
C ASN A 63 -7.31 -0.18 -16.60
N TYR A 64 -6.58 -0.21 -15.49
CA TYR A 64 -5.29 0.44 -15.37
C TYR A 64 -4.23 -0.32 -16.17
N LEU A 65 -4.26 -1.66 -16.15
CA LEU A 65 -3.38 -2.47 -17.01
C LEU A 65 -3.67 -2.23 -18.49
N ASP A 66 -4.95 -2.27 -18.89
CA ASP A 66 -5.38 -2.06 -20.28
C ASP A 66 -4.86 -0.74 -20.87
N ASN A 67 -4.77 0.31 -20.04
CA ASN A 67 -4.34 1.64 -20.46
C ASN A 67 -2.82 1.84 -20.45
N HIS A 68 -2.06 1.02 -19.73
CA HIS A 68 -0.64 1.27 -19.47
C HIS A 68 0.31 0.15 -19.90
N PHE A 69 -0.19 -1.06 -20.14
CA PHE A 69 0.64 -2.22 -20.44
C PHE A 69 0.06 -2.98 -21.65
N SER A 70 0.81 -3.05 -22.74
CA SER A 70 0.38 -3.84 -23.91
C SER A 70 0.57 -5.34 -23.67
N ASN A 71 -0.42 -6.16 -24.04
CA ASN A 71 -0.40 -7.62 -23.92
C ASN A 71 -0.16 -8.16 -22.50
N TRP A 72 -0.57 -7.42 -21.46
CA TRP A 72 -0.41 -7.86 -20.08
C TRP A 72 -1.12 -9.19 -19.82
N GLU A 73 -2.17 -9.49 -20.57
CA GLU A 73 -2.97 -10.70 -20.47
C GLU A 73 -2.16 -11.97 -20.78
N LYS A 74 -1.05 -11.85 -21.53
CA LYS A 74 -0.15 -12.98 -21.81
C LYS A 74 0.68 -13.38 -20.58
N GLU A 75 0.78 -12.49 -19.61
CA GLU A 75 1.50 -12.70 -18.35
C GLU A 75 0.58 -13.18 -17.22
N LEU A 76 -0.71 -13.36 -17.51
CA LEU A 76 -1.70 -13.81 -16.53
C LEU A 76 -1.44 -15.25 -16.10
N VAL A 77 -1.45 -15.43 -14.78
CA VAL A 77 -1.50 -16.73 -14.14
C VAL A 77 -2.89 -16.90 -13.51
N PRO A 78 -3.60 -18.02 -13.73
CA PRO A 78 -4.89 -18.26 -13.11
C PRO A 78 -4.81 -18.27 -11.59
N THR A 79 -5.63 -17.47 -10.94
CA THR A 79 -5.74 -17.42 -9.48
C THR A 79 -6.50 -18.63 -8.94
N LYS A 80 -5.99 -19.27 -7.89
CA LYS A 80 -6.68 -20.37 -7.16
C LYS A 80 -7.80 -19.87 -6.23
N GLU A 81 -7.70 -18.63 -5.79
CA GLU A 81 -8.55 -18.01 -4.77
C GLU A 81 -9.68 -17.17 -5.39
N LYS A 82 -10.95 -17.52 -5.14
CA LYS A 82 -12.09 -16.98 -5.92
C LYS A 82 -12.92 -15.91 -5.20
N ASN A 83 -12.53 -15.50 -3.99
CA ASN A 83 -13.39 -14.70 -3.11
C ASN A 83 -12.73 -13.40 -2.63
N PHE A 84 -12.53 -12.45 -3.55
CA PHE A 84 -12.12 -11.10 -3.20
C PHE A 84 -13.31 -10.25 -2.73
N LYS A 85 -13.08 -9.40 -1.73
CA LYS A 85 -14.09 -8.49 -1.17
C LYS A 85 -13.51 -7.11 -0.95
N SER A 86 -14.31 -6.08 -1.24
CA SER A 86 -14.08 -4.69 -0.88
C SER A 86 -15.08 -4.26 0.20
N ALA A 87 -14.99 -3.00 0.62
CA ALA A 87 -16.00 -2.39 1.47
C ALA A 87 -17.39 -2.33 0.81
N SER A 88 -17.45 -2.36 -0.53
CA SER A 88 -18.69 -2.26 -1.31
C SER A 88 -19.25 -3.62 -1.75
N GLY A 89 -18.56 -4.73 -1.49
CA GLY A 89 -19.08 -6.07 -1.76
C GLY A 89 -18.04 -7.02 -2.34
N LYS A 90 -18.52 -8.00 -3.12
CA LYS A 90 -17.67 -8.97 -3.80
C LYS A 90 -16.96 -8.31 -4.99
N MET A 91 -15.72 -8.71 -5.25
CA MET A 91 -14.94 -8.29 -6.42
C MET A 91 -14.60 -9.49 -7.31
N ASN A 92 -14.59 -9.26 -8.62
CA ASN A 92 -14.10 -10.24 -9.60
C ASN A 92 -12.60 -10.05 -9.86
N SER A 93 -11.93 -11.15 -10.16
CA SER A 93 -10.50 -11.18 -10.48
C SER A 93 -10.25 -11.99 -11.75
N THR A 94 -9.43 -11.46 -12.65
CA THR A 94 -9.01 -12.18 -13.86
C THR A 94 -7.88 -13.19 -13.57
N GLY A 95 -6.98 -12.88 -12.64
CA GLY A 95 -5.83 -13.72 -12.30
C GLY A 95 -4.77 -12.93 -11.57
N THR A 96 -3.54 -13.41 -11.57
CA THR A 96 -2.37 -12.70 -11.05
C THR A 96 -1.33 -12.45 -12.13
N ILE A 97 -0.46 -11.46 -11.89
CA ILE A 97 0.69 -11.16 -12.74
C ILE A 97 1.89 -10.96 -11.82
N ILE A 98 3.05 -11.45 -12.24
CA ILE A 98 4.33 -11.19 -11.58
C ILE A 98 5.10 -10.17 -12.40
N ASN A 99 5.44 -9.02 -11.81
CA ASN A 99 6.34 -8.06 -12.44
C ASN A 99 7.33 -7.47 -11.46
N GLU A 100 8.51 -7.11 -11.97
CA GLU A 100 9.50 -6.34 -11.24
C GLU A 100 8.96 -4.93 -10.94
N ILE A 101 9.06 -4.53 -9.68
CA ILE A 101 8.82 -3.16 -9.22
C ILE A 101 10.12 -2.61 -8.66
N ILE A 102 10.58 -1.52 -9.25
CA ILE A 102 11.71 -0.74 -8.75
C ILE A 102 11.17 0.46 -7.98
N ILE A 103 11.50 0.54 -6.70
CA ILE A 103 11.23 1.71 -5.87
C ILE A 103 12.49 2.60 -5.87
N PRO A 104 12.45 3.80 -6.45
CA PRO A 104 13.57 4.72 -6.42
C PRO A 104 13.88 5.14 -4.98
N HIS A 105 15.15 5.06 -4.59
CA HIS A 105 15.58 5.50 -3.26
C HIS A 105 16.95 6.16 -3.33
N ARG A 106 17.17 7.16 -2.47
CA ARG A 106 18.29 8.11 -2.57
C ARG A 106 19.69 7.47 -2.57
N LYS A 107 19.86 6.31 -1.94
CA LYS A 107 21.15 5.61 -1.86
C LYS A 107 21.30 4.51 -2.91
N VAL A 108 20.23 3.76 -3.10
CA VAL A 108 20.17 2.58 -3.95
C VAL A 108 18.69 2.31 -4.20
N ASN A 109 18.35 1.92 -5.42
CA ASN A 109 16.99 1.55 -5.77
C ASN A 109 16.66 0.19 -5.14
N ILE A 110 15.40 0.01 -4.78
CA ILE A 110 14.92 -1.21 -4.13
C ILE A 110 14.11 -1.98 -5.16
N ARG A 111 14.48 -3.23 -5.39
CA ARG A 111 13.80 -4.12 -6.33
C ARG A 111 12.92 -5.10 -5.57
N LEU A 112 11.65 -5.18 -5.97
CA LEU A 112 10.68 -6.18 -5.52
C LEU A 112 10.20 -6.96 -6.73
N ASN A 113 9.89 -8.25 -6.57
CA ASN A 113 9.25 -9.07 -7.62
C ASN A 113 7.90 -9.59 -7.12
N PRO A 114 6.92 -8.70 -6.87
CA PRO A 114 5.62 -9.11 -6.37
C PRO A 114 4.77 -9.79 -7.46
N GLU A 115 3.90 -10.66 -6.98
CA GLU A 115 2.69 -11.12 -7.64
C GLU A 115 1.56 -10.16 -7.22
N PHE A 116 0.79 -9.68 -8.17
CA PHE A 116 -0.38 -8.83 -7.89
C PHE A 116 -1.63 -9.37 -8.54
N VAL A 117 -2.74 -9.29 -7.80
CA VAL A 117 -4.06 -9.73 -8.28
C VAL A 117 -4.64 -8.66 -9.20
N VAL A 118 -5.10 -9.10 -10.37
CA VAL A 118 -5.83 -8.25 -11.30
C VAL A 118 -7.31 -8.31 -10.94
N LEU A 119 -7.83 -7.17 -10.49
CA LEU A 119 -9.25 -7.02 -10.14
C LEU A 119 -9.99 -6.30 -11.27
N ASP A 120 -11.10 -6.89 -11.69
CA ASP A 120 -11.88 -6.40 -12.84
C ASP A 120 -12.70 -5.16 -12.48
N ASP A 121 -13.28 -5.18 -11.27
CA ASP A 121 -14.20 -4.15 -10.77
C ASP A 121 -13.51 -3.08 -9.92
N ALA A 122 -12.17 -3.08 -9.84
CA ALA A 122 -11.43 -2.11 -9.04
C ALA A 122 -11.32 -0.75 -9.75
N HIS A 123 -11.44 0.34 -8.98
CA HIS A 123 -11.34 1.72 -9.49
C HIS A 123 -10.07 2.43 -9.00
N ILE A 124 -8.91 1.79 -9.16
CA ILE A 124 -7.63 2.32 -8.67
C ILE A 124 -6.78 2.80 -9.83
N GLN A 125 -6.30 4.04 -9.72
CA GLN A 125 -5.39 4.67 -10.70
C GLN A 125 -3.94 4.39 -10.32
N GLY A 126 -3.54 3.14 -10.43
CA GLY A 126 -2.22 2.66 -10.05
C GLY A 126 -2.21 1.25 -9.50
N PHE A 127 -1.12 0.97 -8.81
CA PHE A 127 -0.90 -0.26 -8.05
C PHE A 127 -1.25 -0.02 -6.59
N LEU A 128 -1.74 -1.04 -5.90
CA LEU A 128 -2.06 -0.97 -4.48
C LEU A 128 -1.34 -2.10 -3.74
N LEU A 129 -0.37 -1.73 -2.90
CA LEU A 129 0.41 -2.63 -2.07
C LEU A 129 -0.32 -2.90 -0.75
N GLY A 130 -0.82 -4.13 -0.61
CA GLY A 130 -1.53 -4.61 0.57
C GLY A 130 -0.61 -5.10 1.69
N THR A 131 -1.24 -5.62 2.73
CA THR A 131 -0.56 -6.07 3.95
C THR A 131 0.26 -7.34 3.76
N ASP A 132 -0.05 -8.16 2.76
CA ASP A 132 0.75 -9.30 2.31
C ASP A 132 2.22 -8.91 2.09
N TYR A 133 2.47 -7.93 1.23
CA TYR A 133 3.80 -7.48 0.89
C TYR A 133 4.37 -6.47 1.89
N GLN A 134 3.53 -5.74 2.64
CA GLN A 134 4.02 -4.94 3.76
C GLN A 134 4.70 -5.83 4.80
N ARG A 135 4.07 -6.95 5.16
CA ARG A 135 4.63 -7.90 6.13
C ARG A 135 5.83 -8.65 5.55
N MET A 136 5.73 -9.11 4.30
CA MET A 136 6.81 -9.88 3.65
C MET A 136 8.11 -9.07 3.55
N TYR A 137 8.04 -7.78 3.20
CA TYR A 137 9.20 -6.93 3.01
C TYR A 137 9.52 -6.01 4.21
N GLY A 138 8.75 -6.07 5.29
CA GLY A 138 8.92 -5.19 6.45
C GLY A 138 8.72 -3.72 6.09
N ILE A 139 7.66 -3.41 5.35
CA ILE A 139 7.26 -2.05 4.98
C ILE A 139 6.37 -1.49 6.08
N ASP A 140 6.83 -0.46 6.78
CA ASP A 140 6.06 0.20 7.82
C ASP A 140 5.62 1.60 7.37
N ILE A 141 4.36 1.96 7.59
CA ILE A 141 3.84 3.29 7.30
C ILE A 141 4.00 4.21 8.51
N TYR A 142 4.86 5.22 8.40
CA TYR A 142 4.97 6.28 9.41
C TYR A 142 4.46 7.61 8.87
N ASN A 143 3.25 7.97 9.29
CA ASN A 143 2.70 9.32 9.07
C ASN A 143 3.38 10.32 10.00
N ARG A 144 4.59 10.77 9.64
CA ARG A 144 5.21 11.98 10.20
C ARG A 144 4.95 13.15 9.26
N LYS A 145 4.93 14.39 9.77
CA LYS A 145 4.96 15.62 8.95
C LYS A 145 6.08 15.63 7.89
N THR A 146 7.09 14.78 8.05
CA THR A 146 8.26 14.66 7.17
C THR A 146 8.22 13.49 6.18
N GLY A 147 7.09 12.75 6.07
CA GLY A 147 6.85 11.79 4.99
C GLY A 147 7.99 10.80 4.76
N LYS A 148 8.27 9.90 5.71
CA LYS A 148 9.28 8.85 5.56
C LYS A 148 8.66 7.48 5.80
N LEU A 149 8.85 6.55 4.87
CA LEU A 149 8.39 5.17 4.93
C LEU A 149 9.59 4.20 5.00
N PRO A 150 9.93 3.65 6.18
CA PRO A 150 10.94 2.63 6.28
C PRO A 150 10.51 1.30 5.62
N LEU A 151 11.45 0.67 4.93
CA LEU A 151 11.29 -0.58 4.21
C LEU A 151 12.46 -1.50 4.56
N GLY A 152 12.21 -2.64 5.19
CA GLY A 152 13.22 -3.65 5.46
C GLY A 152 12.93 -4.53 6.67
N PRO A 153 13.49 -5.75 6.71
CA PRO A 153 13.07 -6.81 7.64
C PRO A 153 13.53 -6.62 9.09
N THR A 154 14.44 -5.68 9.38
CA THR A 154 14.95 -5.40 10.73
C THR A 154 15.26 -3.92 10.91
N ASN A 155 15.16 -3.38 12.14
CA ASN A 155 15.44 -1.97 12.45
C ASN A 155 16.84 -1.49 11.98
N LYS A 156 17.81 -2.39 11.78
CA LYS A 156 19.16 -2.08 11.30
C LYS A 156 19.28 -1.98 9.76
N ARG A 157 18.27 -2.40 8.99
CA ARG A 157 18.27 -2.41 7.51
C ARG A 157 17.03 -1.75 6.90
N LYS A 158 16.46 -0.75 7.58
CA LYS A 158 15.27 -0.01 7.10
C LYS A 158 15.64 1.14 6.15
N PHE A 159 15.21 1.04 4.89
CA PHE A 159 15.29 2.09 3.87
C PHE A 159 14.15 3.08 4.03
N HIS A 160 14.42 4.37 4.20
CA HIS A 160 13.36 5.36 4.38
C HIS A 160 12.99 5.98 3.03
N LEU A 161 11.88 5.57 2.43
CA LEU A 161 11.31 6.21 1.25
C LEU A 161 10.75 7.57 1.65
N ILE A 162 11.07 8.61 0.89
CA ILE A 162 10.56 9.95 1.15
C ILE A 162 9.46 10.23 0.15
N TYR A 163 8.27 10.59 0.65
CA TYR A 163 7.20 11.09 -0.21
C TYR A 163 7.68 12.39 -0.84
N THR A 164 7.80 12.40 -2.16
CA THR A 164 7.98 13.65 -2.90
C THR A 164 6.93 13.70 -3.98
N LYS A 165 6.19 14.81 -4.04
CA LYS A 165 5.28 15.13 -5.16
C LYS A 165 6.00 15.09 -6.51
N TYR A 166 7.33 15.24 -6.50
CA TYR A 166 8.23 15.16 -7.64
C TYR A 166 9.58 14.64 -7.15
N LEU A 167 10.01 13.45 -7.60
CA LEU A 167 11.41 13.06 -7.48
C LEU A 167 12.20 13.91 -8.49
N PRO A 168 13.26 14.63 -8.08
CA PRO A 168 14.03 15.46 -8.99
C PRO A 168 14.58 14.63 -10.16
N LYS A 169 14.56 15.19 -11.38
CA LYS A 169 15.04 14.54 -12.63
C LYS A 169 16.44 13.90 -12.51
N THR A 170 17.25 14.36 -11.56
CA THR A 170 18.58 13.84 -11.26
C THR A 170 18.62 12.41 -10.72
N LEU A 171 17.54 11.92 -10.09
CA LEU A 171 17.46 10.51 -9.63
C LEU A 171 17.18 9.52 -10.76
N TRP A 172 16.87 10.02 -11.97
CA TRP A 172 16.44 9.22 -13.12
C TRP A 172 17.50 9.11 -14.21
N LYS A 173 18.73 9.62 -13.99
CA LYS A 173 19.79 9.65 -15.02
C LYS A 173 20.37 8.28 -15.40
N ASN A 174 19.94 7.19 -14.75
CA ASN A 174 20.51 5.84 -14.94
C ASN A 174 19.47 4.79 -15.40
N TYR A 175 18.35 5.21 -15.98
CA TYR A 175 17.38 4.34 -16.65
C TYR A 175 17.12 4.84 -18.07
#